data_AF-A0A151B7Q5-F1
#
_entry.id   AF-A0A151B7Q5-F1
#
_cell.length_a   1.000
_cell.length_b   1.000
_cell.length_c   1.000
_cell.angle_alpha   90.00
_cell.angle_beta   90.00
_cell.angle_gamma   90.00
#
_symmetry.space_group_name_H-M   'P 1'
#
loop_
_entity.id
_entity.type
_entity.pdbx_description
1 polymer ?
#
loop_
_entity_poly.entity_id
_entity_poly.type
_entity_poly.pdbx_seq_one_letter_code
_entity_poly.pdbx_strand_id
1 'polypeptide(L)'
;MNIKKRGFSLIELIVALAITGILLCAITSMFAYVGKQFSYCLKNNLYKYYADEAMKFIEMQIYREAKSIDVFDDKLILYKNNNKKDIIEAKDDKLIIKYGNIYFMSNDYNIITECIKEFSVHKSNNVVFSKIIMKDGSVKERCLHLKR
;
A
#
# COMPACT_ATOMS: atom_id res chain seq x y z
N MET A 1 59.61 14.82 41.73
CA MET A 1 59.18 13.69 40.88
C MET A 1 58.49 14.27 39.65
N ASN A 2 59.25 14.49 38.57
CA ASN A 2 58.76 15.19 37.38
C ASN A 2 57.95 14.23 36.50
N ILE A 3 56.64 14.42 36.44
CA ILE A 3 55.75 13.72 35.51
C ILE A 3 56.05 14.28 34.11
N LYS A 4 56.85 13.57 33.31
CA LYS A 4 57.06 13.92 31.89
C LYS A 4 55.71 13.88 31.18
N LYS A 5 55.20 15.03 30.74
CA LYS A 5 54.06 15.09 29.80
C LYS A 5 54.52 14.44 28.48
N ARG A 6 54.03 13.23 28.19
CA ARG A 6 54.25 12.57 26.89
C ARG A 6 53.33 13.26 25.87
N GLY A 7 53.91 13.98 24.92
CA GLY A 7 53.19 14.48 23.75
C GLY A 7 52.95 13.36 22.75
N PHE A 8 51.85 13.43 22.01
CA PHE A 8 51.60 12.53 20.89
C PHE A 8 52.54 12.84 19.74
N SER A 9 53.04 11.80 19.07
CA SER A 9 53.81 12.00 17.84
C SER A 9 52.88 12.38 16.68
N LEU A 10 53.41 13.13 15.72
CA LEU A 10 52.67 13.51 14.51
C LEU A 10 52.17 12.27 13.75
N ILE A 11 52.94 11.18 13.79
CA ILE A 11 52.60 9.91 13.14
C ILE A 11 51.42 9.21 13.84
N GLU A 12 51.38 9.24 15.18
CA GLU A 12 50.27 8.67 15.94
C GLU A 12 48.97 9.42 15.64
N LEU A 13 49.05 10.75 15.49
CA LEU A 13 47.91 11.58 15.14
C LEU A 13 47.40 11.29 13.72
N ILE A 14 48.31 11.12 12.75
CA ILE A 14 47.94 10.75 11.37
C ILE A 14 47.28 9.37 11.33
N VAL A 15 47.86 8.38 12.02
CA VAL A 15 47.30 7.02 12.08
C VAL A 15 45.94 7.02 12.78
N ALA A 16 45.78 7.74 13.89
CA ALA A 16 44.50 7.86 14.57
C ALA A 16 43.42 8.51 13.69
N LEU A 17 43.76 9.57 12.95
CA LEU A 17 42.84 10.21 12.00
C LEU A 17 42.45 9.26 10.86
N ALA A 18 43.41 8.50 10.32
CA ALA A 18 43.14 7.53 9.27
C ALA A 18 42.17 6.44 9.74
N ILE A 19 42.40 5.87 10.93
CA ILE A 19 41.51 4.86 11.52
C ILE A 19 40.12 5.45 11.77
N THR A 20 40.06 6.67 12.32
CA THR A 20 38.79 7.37 12.59
C THR A 20 38.02 7.62 11.28
N GLY A 21 38.70 8.03 10.22
CA GLY A 21 38.10 8.22 8.90
C GLY A 21 37.52 6.94 8.32
N ILE A 22 38.27 5.83 8.39
CA ILE A 22 37.79 4.51 7.95
C ILE A 22 36.53 4.10 8.74
N LEU A 23 36.55 4.26 10.06
CA LEU A 23 35.41 3.96 10.92
C LEU A 23 34.19 4.83 10.57
N LEU A 24 34.40 6.12 10.34
CA LEU A 24 33.33 7.04 9.98
C LEU A 24 32.69 6.66 8.63
N CYS A 25 33.50 6.30 7.63
CA CYS A 25 33.02 5.79 6.34
C CYS A 25 32.22 4.49 6.49
N ALA A 26 32.70 3.55 7.30
CA ALA A 26 31.98 2.30 7.58
C ALA A 26 30.62 2.56 8.26
N ILE A 27 30.59 3.44 9.26
CA ILE A 27 29.37 3.79 9.99
C ILE A 27 28.37 4.49 9.06
N THR A 28 28.82 5.49 8.30
CA THR A 28 27.94 6.24 7.39
C THR A 28 27.35 5.37 6.28
N SER A 29 28.15 4.48 5.69
CA SER A 29 27.66 3.52 4.70
C SER A 29 26.63 2.54 5.29
N MET A 30 26.86 2.06 6.51
CA MET A 30 25.89 1.23 7.22
C MET A 30 24.58 1.98 7.47
N PHE A 31 24.63 3.22 7.95
CA PHE A 31 23.44 4.04 8.15
C PHE A 31 22.68 4.29 6.84
N ALA A 32 23.37 4.58 5.74
CA ALA A 32 22.75 4.75 4.44
C ALA A 32 22.05 3.47 3.96
N TYR A 33 22.67 2.31 4.15
CA TYR A 33 22.09 1.01 3.82
C TYR A 33 20.83 0.73 4.64
N VAL A 34 20.91 0.87 5.97
CA VAL A 34 19.79 0.63 6.88
C VAL A 34 18.65 1.61 6.60
N GLY A 35 18.95 2.89 6.36
CA GLY A 35 17.95 3.89 6.01
C GLY A 35 17.19 3.52 4.74
N LYS A 36 17.91 3.10 3.68
CA LYS A 36 17.30 2.66 2.42
C LYS A 36 16.40 1.42 2.63
N GLN A 37 16.88 0.43 3.38
CA GLN A 37 16.11 -0.77 3.68
C GLN A 37 14.87 -0.47 4.51
N PHE A 38 14.99 0.41 5.50
CA PHE A 38 13.86 0.82 6.33
C PHE A 38 12.79 1.54 5.49
N SER A 39 13.18 2.50 4.65
CA SER A 39 12.25 3.18 3.75
C SER A 39 11.57 2.21 2.79
N TYR A 40 12.30 1.23 2.26
CA TYR A 40 11.73 0.20 1.40
C TYR A 40 10.71 -0.68 2.15
N CYS A 41 11.09 -1.17 3.34
CA CYS A 41 10.22 -2.00 4.18
C CYS A 41 8.95 -1.25 4.58
N LEU A 42 9.08 0.01 4.99
CA LEU A 42 7.97 0.86 5.40
C LEU A 42 7.01 1.10 4.24
N LYS A 43 7.53 1.43 3.05
CA LYS A 43 6.73 1.58 1.84
C LYS A 43 5.98 0.29 1.47
N ASN A 44 6.66 -0.85 1.56
CA ASN A 44 6.05 -2.16 1.28
C ASN A 44 4.93 -2.51 2.26
N ASN A 45 5.15 -2.25 3.55
CA ASN A 45 4.16 -2.49 4.59
C ASN A 45 2.94 -1.57 4.44
N LEU A 46 3.15 -0.30 4.08
CA LEU A 46 2.06 0.63 3.78
C LEU A 46 1.19 0.13 2.61
N TYR A 47 1.79 -0.36 1.52
CA TYR A 47 1.02 -0.89 0.39
C TYR A 47 0.19 -2.11 0.77
N LYS A 48 0.76 -3.05 1.53
CA LYS A 48 0.02 -4.22 2.03
C LYS A 48 -1.13 -3.81 2.95
N TYR A 49 -0.92 -2.78 3.78
CA TYR A 49 -1.95 -2.22 4.65
C TYR A 49 -3.08 -1.58 3.83
N TYR A 50 -2.76 -0.76 2.83
CA TYR A 50 -3.77 -0.13 1.97
C TYR A 50 -4.56 -1.14 1.15
N ALA A 51 -3.95 -2.24 0.71
CA ALA A 51 -4.67 -3.33 0.05
C ALA A 51 -5.68 -4.02 0.97
N ASP A 52 -5.33 -4.22 2.26
CA ASP A 52 -6.26 -4.80 3.24
C ASP A 52 -7.38 -3.82 3.60
N GLU A 53 -7.07 -2.54 3.78
CA GLU A 53 -8.08 -1.49 3.99
C GLU A 53 -9.01 -1.33 2.78
N ALA A 54 -8.50 -1.44 1.55
CA ALA A 54 -9.33 -1.43 0.35
C ALA A 54 -10.33 -2.61 0.35
N MET A 55 -9.89 -3.80 0.77
CA MET A 55 -10.79 -4.95 0.90
C MET A 55 -11.85 -4.75 1.99
N LYS A 56 -11.49 -4.18 3.14
CA LYS A 56 -12.46 -3.82 4.19
C LYS A 56 -13.44 -2.75 3.73
N PHE A 57 -12.97 -1.78 2.94
CA PHE A 57 -13.82 -0.75 2.36
C PHE A 57 -14.86 -1.36 1.40
N ILE A 58 -14.43 -2.23 0.48
CA ILE A 58 -15.34 -2.96 -0.41
C ILE A 58 -16.38 -3.75 0.40
N GLU A 59 -15.92 -4.50 1.41
CA GLU A 59 -16.78 -5.27 2.30
C GLU A 59 -17.82 -4.38 3.00
N MET A 60 -17.41 -3.22 3.48
CA MET A 60 -18.31 -2.25 4.12
C MET A 60 -19.34 -1.69 3.13
N GLN A 61 -18.92 -1.35 1.91
CA GLN A 61 -19.81 -0.86 0.85
C GLN A 61 -20.86 -1.91 0.47
N ILE A 62 -20.45 -3.19 0.40
CA ILE A 62 -21.33 -4.32 0.13
C ILE A 62 -22.35 -4.53 1.26
N TYR A 63 -21.90 -4.59 2.52
CA TYR A 63 -22.80 -4.97 3.62
C TYR A 63 -23.66 -3.84 4.17
N ARG A 64 -23.23 -2.58 4.06
CA ARG A 64 -23.94 -1.45 4.67
C ARG A 64 -24.71 -0.60 3.68
N GLU A 65 -24.22 -0.48 2.46
CA GLU A 65 -24.75 0.52 1.52
C GLU A 65 -25.45 -0.10 0.30
N ALA A 66 -25.04 -1.30 -0.11
CA ALA A 66 -25.62 -1.96 -1.27
C ALA A 66 -26.91 -2.70 -0.91
N LYS A 67 -27.96 -2.44 -1.71
CA LYS A 67 -29.21 -3.21 -1.70
C LYS A 67 -29.08 -4.46 -2.58
N SER A 68 -28.42 -4.33 -3.72
CA SER A 68 -28.09 -5.44 -4.60
C SER A 68 -26.75 -5.19 -5.27
N ILE A 69 -26.13 -6.28 -5.70
CA ILE A 69 -24.77 -6.27 -6.23
C ILE A 69 -24.75 -7.02 -7.55
N ASP A 70 -24.06 -6.46 -8.52
CA ASP A 70 -23.77 -7.10 -9.78
C ASP A 70 -22.28 -7.02 -10.10
N VAL A 71 -21.81 -7.92 -10.95
CA VAL A 71 -20.40 -8.00 -11.34
C VAL A 71 -20.34 -8.11 -12.86
N PHE A 72 -19.63 -7.18 -13.48
CA PHE A 72 -19.47 -7.13 -14.92
C PHE A 72 -18.07 -6.65 -15.27
N ASP A 73 -17.33 -7.42 -16.07
CA ASP A 73 -16.00 -7.04 -16.60
C ASP A 73 -15.00 -6.60 -15.50
N ASP A 74 -14.88 -7.41 -14.44
CA ASP A 74 -14.09 -7.11 -13.24
C ASP A 74 -14.44 -5.79 -12.53
N LYS A 75 -15.68 -5.32 -12.75
CA LYS A 75 -16.28 -4.20 -12.03
C LYS A 75 -17.32 -4.71 -11.06
N LEU A 76 -17.28 -4.16 -9.86
CA LEU A 76 -18.30 -4.39 -8.85
C LEU A 76 -19.31 -3.24 -8.91
N ILE A 77 -20.55 -3.56 -9.26
CA ILE A 77 -21.65 -2.61 -9.35
C ILE A 77 -22.52 -2.75 -8.11
N LEU A 78 -22.63 -1.68 -7.33
CA LEU A 78 -23.37 -1.62 -6.08
C LEU A 78 -24.62 -0.77 -6.29
N TYR A 79 -25.79 -1.40 -6.33
CA TYR A 79 -27.06 -0.69 -6.41
C TYR A 79 -27.51 -0.29 -5.01
N LYS A 80 -27.75 1.01 -4.83
CA LYS A 80 -28.15 1.62 -3.55
C LYS A 80 -29.61 2.07 -3.63
N ASN A 81 -30.14 2.53 -2.51
CA ASN A 81 -31.47 3.16 -2.48
C ASN A 81 -31.50 4.46 -3.31
N ASN A 82 -32.71 4.91 -3.65
CA ASN A 82 -32.98 6.17 -4.36
C ASN A 82 -32.32 6.27 -5.75
N ASN A 83 -32.31 5.17 -6.50
CA ASN A 83 -31.72 5.08 -7.83
C ASN A 83 -30.24 5.49 -7.90
N LYS A 84 -29.48 5.27 -6.82
CA LYS A 84 -28.04 5.46 -6.82
C LYS A 84 -27.33 4.16 -7.15
N LYS A 85 -26.19 4.27 -7.84
CA LYS A 85 -25.29 3.14 -8.04
C LYS A 85 -23.84 3.60 -7.89
N ASP A 86 -23.03 2.73 -7.33
CA ASP A 86 -21.60 2.93 -7.26
C ASP A 86 -20.90 1.83 -8.04
N ILE A 87 -19.77 2.17 -8.67
CA ILE A 87 -18.96 1.23 -9.44
C ILE A 87 -17.56 1.24 -8.86
N ILE A 88 -17.08 0.08 -8.45
CA ILE A 88 -15.69 -0.14 -8.08
C ILE A 88 -14.99 -0.87 -9.23
N GLU A 89 -13.92 -0.27 -9.75
CA GLU A 89 -13.16 -0.81 -10.87
C GLU A 89 -11.68 -0.44 -10.76
N ALA A 90 -10.82 -1.22 -11.42
CA ALA A 90 -9.46 -0.79 -11.68
C ALA A 90 -9.43 0.26 -12.79
N LYS A 91 -8.66 1.32 -12.57
CA LYS A 91 -8.34 2.31 -13.58
C LYS A 91 -6.87 2.66 -13.45
N ASP A 92 -6.12 2.43 -14.53
CA ASP A 92 -4.66 2.57 -14.56
C ASP A 92 -4.01 1.71 -13.46
N ASP A 93 -3.35 2.33 -12.49
CA ASP A 93 -2.73 1.66 -11.35
C ASP A 93 -3.46 1.89 -10.02
N LYS A 94 -4.76 2.21 -10.11
CA LYS A 94 -5.58 2.57 -8.97
C LYS A 94 -6.85 1.75 -8.93
N LEU A 95 -7.28 1.44 -7.73
CA LEU A 95 -8.64 0.98 -7.48
C LEU A 95 -9.49 2.19 -7.14
N ILE A 96 -10.57 2.42 -7.87
CA ILE A 96 -11.40 3.61 -7.73
C ILE A 96 -12.85 3.23 -7.46
N ILE A 97 -13.59 4.18 -6.88
CA ILE A 97 -15.05 4.14 -6.78
C ILE A 97 -15.65 5.35 -7.48
N LYS A 98 -16.59 5.09 -8.39
CA LYS A 98 -17.40 6.10 -9.06
C LYS A 98 -18.78 6.11 -8.43
N TYR A 99 -19.24 7.29 -8.03
CA TYR A 99 -20.58 7.50 -7.49
C TYR A 99 -21.50 8.04 -8.58
N GLY A 100 -22.74 7.56 -8.62
CA GLY A 100 -23.67 8.00 -9.64
C GLY A 100 -25.12 7.67 -9.37
N ASN A 101 -25.94 8.02 -10.35
CA ASN A 101 -27.31 7.57 -10.48
C ASN A 101 -27.36 6.39 -11.45
N ILE A 102 -28.39 5.55 -11.33
CA ILE A 102 -28.67 4.48 -12.30
C ILE A 102 -28.70 5.04 -13.73
N TYR A 103 -29.25 6.24 -13.92
CA TYR A 103 -29.41 6.89 -15.23
C TYR A 103 -28.17 7.65 -15.73
N PHE A 104 -27.33 8.17 -14.83
CA PHE A 104 -26.17 8.98 -15.19
C PHE A 104 -25.02 8.73 -14.21
N MET A 105 -23.86 8.36 -14.75
CA MET A 105 -22.65 8.15 -13.96
C MET A 105 -21.82 9.43 -13.95
N SER A 106 -21.33 9.85 -12.78
CA SER A 106 -20.33 10.91 -12.75
C SER A 106 -19.02 10.43 -13.38
N ASN A 107 -18.29 11.34 -14.02
CA ASN A 107 -16.91 11.11 -14.42
C ASN A 107 -15.94 11.23 -13.23
N ASP A 108 -16.40 11.82 -12.12
CA ASP A 108 -15.62 11.94 -10.90
C ASP A 108 -15.52 10.59 -10.18
N TYR A 109 -14.36 10.35 -9.59
CA TYR A 109 -14.06 9.13 -8.85
C TYR A 109 -13.21 9.43 -7.64
N ASN A 110 -13.39 8.62 -6.60
CA ASN A 110 -12.49 8.60 -5.45
C ASN A 110 -11.55 7.41 -5.56
N ILE A 111 -10.32 7.59 -5.09
CA ILE A 111 -9.31 6.55 -5.05
C ILE A 111 -9.48 5.76 -3.76
N ILE A 112 -9.62 4.44 -3.87
CA ILE A 112 -9.66 3.52 -2.73
C ILE A 112 -8.23 3.13 -2.34
N THR A 113 -7.42 2.72 -3.33
CA THR A 113 -6.01 2.42 -3.15
C THR A 113 -5.25 2.60 -4.46
N GLU A 114 -3.93 2.78 -4.35
CA GLU A 114 -3.02 2.97 -5.49
C GLU A 114 -2.00 1.84 -5.56
N CYS A 115 -1.19 1.83 -6.63
CA CYS A 115 -0.16 0.83 -6.88
C CYS A 115 -0.72 -0.60 -7.03
N ILE A 116 -1.94 -0.72 -7.56
CA ILE A 116 -2.48 -2.01 -7.97
C ILE A 116 -1.92 -2.39 -9.34
N LYS A 117 -1.73 -3.69 -9.52
CA LYS A 117 -1.44 -4.32 -10.81
C LYS A 117 -2.73 -4.81 -11.45
N GLU A 118 -3.62 -5.39 -10.65
CA GLU A 118 -4.84 -6.02 -11.13
C GLU A 118 -5.91 -6.00 -10.03
N PHE A 119 -7.17 -5.83 -10.45
CA PHE A 119 -8.35 -6.07 -9.64
C PHE A 119 -9.24 -7.03 -10.41
N SER A 120 -9.63 -8.12 -9.77
CA SER A 120 -10.57 -9.09 -10.33
C SER A 120 -11.68 -9.35 -9.32
N VAL A 121 -12.90 -9.47 -9.85
CA VAL A 121 -14.07 -9.71 -9.02
C VAL A 121 -15.02 -10.63 -9.75
N HIS A 122 -15.51 -11.63 -9.02
CA HIS A 122 -16.41 -12.64 -9.54
C HIS A 122 -17.55 -12.87 -8.57
N LYS A 123 -18.76 -12.99 -9.10
CA LYS A 123 -19.94 -13.34 -8.31
C LYS A 123 -20.37 -14.76 -8.65
N SER A 124 -20.50 -15.60 -7.63
CA SER A 124 -21.08 -16.94 -7.76
C SER A 124 -22.12 -17.13 -6.68
N ASN A 125 -23.37 -17.32 -7.09
CA ASN A 125 -24.53 -17.41 -6.21
C ASN A 125 -24.62 -16.21 -5.23
N ASN A 126 -24.57 -16.47 -3.93
CA ASN A 126 -24.60 -15.47 -2.86
C ASN A 126 -23.19 -15.12 -2.36
N VAL A 127 -22.13 -15.34 -3.14
CA VAL A 127 -20.76 -14.99 -2.75
C VAL A 127 -20.13 -14.11 -3.82
N VAL A 128 -19.49 -13.03 -3.38
CA VAL A 128 -18.62 -12.19 -4.20
C VAL A 128 -17.18 -12.49 -3.81
N PHE A 129 -16.40 -12.98 -4.76
CA PHE A 129 -14.96 -13.13 -4.64
C PHE A 129 -14.29 -11.86 -5.17
N SER A 130 -13.46 -11.23 -4.37
CA SER A 130 -12.71 -10.02 -4.74
C SER A 130 -11.22 -10.28 -4.54
N LYS A 131 -10.41 -9.89 -5.52
CA LYS A 131 -8.96 -10.05 -5.51
C LYS A 131 -8.28 -8.77 -5.98
N ILE A 132 -7.30 -8.31 -5.20
CA ILE A 132 -6.41 -7.21 -5.52
C ILE A 132 -4.99 -7.76 -5.58
N ILE A 133 -4.31 -7.54 -6.70
CA ILE A 133 -2.89 -7.82 -6.87
C ILE A 133 -2.16 -6.47 -6.90
N MET A 134 -1.19 -6.30 -6.02
CA MET A 134 -0.37 -5.09 -5.93
C MET A 134 0.84 -5.19 -6.88
N LYS A 135 1.44 -4.05 -7.23
CA LYS A 135 2.64 -4.00 -8.10
C LYS A 135 3.87 -4.69 -7.51
N ASP A 136 3.95 -4.82 -6.18
CA ASP A 136 5.00 -5.58 -5.49
C ASP A 136 4.80 -7.11 -5.55
N GLY A 137 3.70 -7.56 -6.18
CA GLY A 137 3.31 -8.96 -6.27
C GLY A 137 2.50 -9.48 -5.08
N SER A 138 2.25 -8.66 -4.07
CA SER A 138 1.39 -9.07 -2.96
C SER A 138 -0.07 -9.21 -3.42
N VAL A 139 -0.73 -10.25 -2.91
CA VAL A 139 -2.12 -10.58 -3.26
C VAL A 139 -2.99 -10.49 -2.02
N LYS A 140 -4.15 -9.85 -2.16
CA LYS A 140 -5.22 -9.85 -1.18
C LYS A 140 -6.48 -10.34 -1.84
N GLU A 141 -7.13 -11.31 -1.21
CA GLU A 141 -8.37 -11.90 -1.69
C GLU A 141 -9.35 -12.07 -0.53
N ARG A 142 -10.64 -11.88 -0.82
CA ARG A 142 -11.73 -12.10 0.14
C ARG A 142 -12.94 -12.68 -0.55
N CYS A 143 -13.59 -13.61 0.14
CA CYS A 143 -14.93 -14.09 -0.19
C CYS A 143 -15.94 -13.38 0.71
N LEU A 144 -16.91 -12.71 0.10
CA LEU A 144 -17.92 -11.90 0.78
C LEU A 144 -19.29 -12.54 0.58
N HIS A 145 -19.91 -12.98 1.67
CA HIS A 145 -21.21 -13.64 1.63
C HIS A 145 -22.34 -12.60 1.64
N LEU A 146 -23.13 -12.57 0.58
CA LEU A 146 -24.27 -11.70 0.44
C LEU A 146 -25.41 -12.16 1.36
N LYS A 147 -25.58 -11.48 2.50
CA LYS A 147 -26.76 -11.66 3.35
C LYS A 147 -27.99 -11.13 2.60
N ARG A 148 -29.02 -11.97 2.49
CA ARG A 148 -30.36 -11.56 2.01
C ARG A 148 -31.07 -10.75 3.08
#